data_AF-A0A2N5A8K5-F1
#
_entry.id   AF-A0A2N5A8K5-F1
#
_cell.length_a   1.000
_cell.length_b   1.000
_cell.length_c   1.000
_cell.angle_alpha   90.00
_cell.angle_beta   90.00
_cell.angle_gamma   90.00
#
_symmetry.space_group_name_H-M   'P 1'
#
loop_
_entity.id
_entity.type
_entity.pdbx_description
1 polymer ?
#
loop_
_entity_poly.entity_id
_entity_poly.type
_entity_poly.pdbx_seq_one_letter_code
_entity_poly.pdbx_strand_id
1 'polypeptide(L)'
;NMGLYKSRKLNVATPPGLHHHRALYDCYITAALLLDIINVSGWTPDEMADITGRPALLTTFTFGKYRGKAVAEIAENDPGYLRWLFNNLDRMSPELRLTLKHYLGE
;
A
#
# COMPACT_ATOMS: atom_id res chain seq x y z
N ASN A 1 -2.41 1.54 14.61
CA ASN A 1 -2.14 0.30 15.38
C ASN A 1 -3.14 0.09 16.52
N MET A 2 -3.22 0.97 17.52
CA MET A 2 -4.11 0.76 18.68
C MET A 2 -5.61 0.62 18.37
N GLY A 3 -6.13 1.30 17.34
CA GLY A 3 -7.53 1.13 16.90
C GLY A 3 -7.81 -0.28 16.36
N LEU A 4 -6.93 -0.79 15.49
CA LEU A 4 -7.01 -2.14 14.94
C LEU A 4 -6.86 -3.21 16.02
N TYR A 5 -5.91 -3.01 16.95
CA TYR A 5 -5.75 -3.89 18.11
C TYR A 5 -7.05 -4.05 18.90
N LYS A 6 -7.70 -2.92 19.23
CA LYS A 6 -8.97 -2.91 19.96
C LYS A 6 -10.10 -3.57 19.18
N SER A 7 -10.22 -3.31 17.88
CA SER A 7 -11.30 -3.91 17.06
C SER A 7 -11.11 -5.41 16.88
N ARG A 8 -9.86 -5.88 16.79
CA ARG A 8 -9.51 -7.30 16.64
C ARG A 8 -9.54 -8.07 17.97
N LYS A 9 -9.75 -7.39 19.10
CA LYS A 9 -9.81 -7.97 20.46
C LYS A 9 -8.60 -8.85 20.77
N LEU A 10 -7.42 -8.46 20.29
CA LEU A 10 -6.19 -9.22 20.54
C LEU A 10 -5.84 -9.15 22.03
N ASN A 11 -5.37 -10.26 22.59
CA ASN A 11 -4.90 -10.32 23.98
C ASN A 11 -3.37 -10.36 23.98
N VAL A 12 -2.73 -9.22 24.31
CA VAL A 12 -1.27 -9.09 24.31
C VAL A 12 -0.79 -8.88 25.74
N ALA A 13 -0.05 -9.87 26.25
CA ALA A 13 0.66 -9.75 27.50
C ALA A 13 1.84 -8.78 27.31
N THR A 14 1.85 -7.69 28.06
CA THR A 14 2.98 -6.75 28.11
C THR A 14 3.67 -6.83 29.48
N PRO A 15 4.98 -6.54 29.57
CA PRO A 15 5.69 -6.49 30.84
C PRO A 15 5.02 -5.56 31.86
N PRO A 16 5.04 -5.90 33.16
CA PRO A 16 4.47 -5.05 34.21
C PRO A 16 5.03 -3.63 34.18
N GLY A 17 4.16 -2.62 34.31
CA GLY A 17 4.56 -1.20 34.32
C GLY A 17 4.79 -0.59 32.93
N LEU A 18 4.54 -1.33 31.85
CA LEU A 18 4.65 -0.80 30.50
C LEU A 18 3.35 -0.09 30.08
N HIS A 19 3.44 1.22 29.85
CA HIS A 19 2.29 2.06 29.50
C HIS A 19 2.23 2.37 27.99
N HIS A 20 1.02 2.67 27.53
CA HIS A 20 0.76 3.27 26.21
C HIS A 20 1.68 4.51 26.02
N HIS A 21 2.20 4.72 24.80
CA HIS A 21 3.20 5.76 24.45
C HIS A 21 4.65 5.48 24.86
N ARG A 22 4.96 4.30 25.43
CA ARG A 22 6.34 3.79 25.45
C ARG A 22 6.61 3.08 24.13
N ALA A 23 7.75 3.39 23.48
CA ALA A 23 8.13 2.74 22.23
C ALA A 23 8.08 1.21 22.30
N LEU A 24 8.52 0.63 23.43
CA LEU A 24 8.46 -0.81 23.65
C LEU A 24 7.02 -1.35 23.67
N TYR A 25 6.06 -0.61 24.23
CA TYR A 25 4.64 -1.00 24.22
C TYR A 25 4.14 -1.08 22.78
N ASP A 26 4.45 -0.07 21.96
CA ASP A 26 4.06 -0.04 20.55
C ASP A 26 4.70 -1.16 19.73
N CYS A 27 5.93 -1.60 20.08
CA CYS A 27 6.55 -2.79 19.50
C CYS A 27 5.74 -4.06 19.79
N TYR A 28 5.30 -4.29 21.03
CA TYR A 28 4.48 -5.46 21.38
C TYR A 28 3.15 -5.47 20.61
N ILE A 29 2.48 -4.32 20.52
CA ILE A 29 1.20 -4.22 19.79
C ILE A 29 1.42 -4.43 18.29
N THR A 30 2.51 -3.90 17.72
CA THR A 30 2.82 -4.07 16.30
C THR A 30 3.17 -5.52 15.98
N ALA A 31 3.96 -6.19 16.82
CA ALA A 31 4.28 -7.61 16.66
C ALA A 31 3.03 -8.48 16.74
N ALA A 32 2.13 -8.21 17.69
CA ALA A 32 0.88 -8.94 17.82
C ALA A 32 -0.04 -8.76 16.60
N LEU A 33 -0.12 -7.54 16.06
CA LEU A 33 -0.86 -7.28 14.83
C LEU A 33 -0.23 -7.99 13.62
N LEU A 34 1.09 -8.03 13.53
CA LEU A 34 1.77 -8.77 12.46
C LEU A 34 1.46 -10.27 12.53
N LEU A 35 1.53 -10.88 13.72
CA LEU A 35 1.17 -12.28 13.93
C LEU A 35 -0.30 -12.57 13.58
N ASP A 36 -1.19 -11.66 13.97
CA ASP A 36 -2.61 -11.76 13.63
C ASP A 36 -2.85 -11.69 12.10
N ILE A 37 -2.13 -10.81 11.39
CA ILE A 37 -2.18 -10.74 9.93
C ILE A 37 -1.68 -12.03 9.30
N ILE A 38 -0.53 -12.57 9.75
CA ILE A 38 0.02 -13.84 9.27
C ILE A 38 -1.01 -14.98 9.43
N ASN A 39 -1.64 -15.06 10.60
CA ASN A 39 -2.62 -16.09 10.89
C ASN A 39 -3.89 -15.99 10.03
N VAL A 40 -4.35 -14.76 9.72
CA VAL A 40 -5.56 -14.56 8.92
C VAL A 40 -5.31 -14.66 7.42
N SER A 41 -4.19 -14.16 6.92
CA SER A 41 -3.86 -14.24 5.50
C SER A 41 -3.42 -15.65 5.09
N GLY A 42 -2.82 -16.40 6.01
CA GLY A 42 -2.16 -17.67 5.72
C GLY A 42 -0.83 -17.51 4.97
N TRP A 43 -0.34 -16.28 4.80
CA TRP A 43 0.92 -16.00 4.12
C TRP A 43 2.11 -16.13 5.07
N THR A 44 3.19 -16.68 4.55
CA THR A 44 4.50 -16.64 5.19
C THR A 44 5.06 -15.22 5.20
N PRO A 45 5.99 -14.89 6.12
CA PRO A 45 6.66 -13.60 6.12
C PRO A 45 7.34 -13.25 4.79
N ASP A 46 7.91 -14.25 4.09
CA ASP A 46 8.56 -14.05 2.79
C ASP A 46 7.54 -13.71 1.70
N GLU A 47 6.38 -14.37 1.67
CA GLU A 47 5.29 -14.02 0.74
C GLU A 47 4.73 -12.62 1.02
N MET A 48 4.60 -12.24 2.30
CA MET A 48 4.19 -10.89 2.68
C MET A 48 5.20 -9.84 2.21
N ALA A 49 6.50 -10.11 2.41
CA ALA A 49 7.57 -9.23 1.96
C ALA A 49 7.57 -9.09 0.43
N ASP A 50 7.40 -10.20 -0.29
CA ASP A 50 7.34 -10.19 -1.74
C ASP A 50 6.14 -9.37 -2.25
N ILE A 51 4.94 -9.61 -1.71
CA ILE A 51 3.72 -8.90 -2.12
C ILE A 51 3.81 -7.40 -1.80
N THR A 52 4.33 -7.03 -0.62
CA THR A 52 4.48 -5.61 -0.24
C THR A 52 5.55 -4.88 -1.05
N GLY A 53 6.51 -5.60 -1.62
CA GLY A 53 7.52 -5.06 -2.53
C GLY A 53 7.04 -4.87 -3.98
N ARG A 54 5.87 -5.41 -4.35
CA ARG A 54 5.34 -5.26 -5.72
C ARG A 54 4.75 -3.87 -5.94
N PRO A 55 4.97 -3.24 -7.11
CA PRO A 55 4.31 -1.99 -7.44
C PRO A 55 2.79 -2.17 -7.43
N ALA A 56 2.08 -1.17 -6.92
CA ALA A 56 0.63 -1.10 -6.91
C ALA A 56 0.12 -0.09 -7.95
N LEU A 57 -1.14 -0.23 -8.37
CA LEU A 57 -1.77 0.73 -9.27
C LEU A 57 -1.94 2.08 -8.56
N LEU A 58 -1.52 3.15 -9.24
CA LEU A 58 -1.79 4.52 -8.82
C LEU A 58 -3.27 4.82 -9.05
N THR A 59 -3.94 5.29 -8.01
CA THR A 59 -5.34 5.70 -8.09
C THR A 59 -5.50 7.15 -8.54
N THR A 60 -4.50 7.99 -8.30
CA THR A 60 -4.55 9.44 -8.55
C THR A 60 -3.22 9.93 -9.10
N PHE A 61 -3.26 10.81 -10.10
CA PHE A 61 -2.06 11.46 -10.60
C PHE A 61 -1.47 12.44 -9.59
N THR A 62 -0.17 12.33 -9.33
CA THR A 62 0.56 13.25 -8.43
C THR A 62 1.27 14.38 -9.17
N PHE A 63 1.26 14.37 -10.51
CA PHE A 63 1.97 15.32 -11.37
C PHE A 63 1.24 15.53 -12.72
N GLY A 64 1.77 16.44 -13.54
CA GLY A 64 1.31 16.67 -14.91
C GLY A 64 -0.04 17.37 -15.01
N LYS A 65 -0.63 17.34 -16.21
CA LYS A 65 -1.87 18.05 -16.57
C LYS A 65 -3.05 17.70 -15.65
N TYR A 66 -3.14 16.43 -15.24
CA TYR A 66 -4.25 15.89 -14.46
C TYR A 66 -3.91 15.64 -12.99
N ARG A 67 -2.96 16.40 -12.42
CA ARG A 67 -2.61 16.28 -10.99
C ARG A 67 -3.86 16.38 -10.10
N GLY A 68 -4.01 15.43 -9.19
CA GLY A 68 -5.15 15.30 -8.28
C GLY A 68 -6.37 14.60 -8.86
N LYS A 69 -6.35 14.21 -10.16
CA LYS A 69 -7.44 13.46 -10.80
C LYS A 69 -7.21 11.96 -10.73
N ALA A 70 -8.32 11.21 -10.72
CA ALA A 70 -8.29 9.76 -10.71
C ALA A 70 -7.72 9.23 -12.03
N VAL A 71 -6.82 8.23 -11.98
CA VAL A 71 -6.23 7.67 -13.21
C VAL A 71 -7.31 6.99 -14.06
N ALA A 72 -8.30 6.34 -13.43
CA ALA A 72 -9.46 5.75 -14.10
C ALA A 72 -10.26 6.78 -14.90
N GLU A 73 -10.55 7.95 -14.33
CA GLU A 73 -11.28 9.04 -15.01
C GLU A 73 -10.53 9.48 -16.28
N ILE A 74 -9.20 9.55 -16.23
CA ILE A 74 -8.39 9.94 -17.39
C ILE A 74 -8.29 8.80 -18.41
N ALA A 75 -8.23 7.54 -17.96
CA ALA A 75 -8.26 6.39 -18.87
C ALA A 75 -9.53 6.35 -19.72
N GLU A 76 -10.67 6.74 -19.14
CA GLU A 76 -11.96 6.81 -19.83
C GLU A 76 -12.08 8.05 -20.74
N ASN A 77 -11.69 9.23 -20.25
CA ASN A 77 -11.95 10.50 -20.94
C ASN A 77 -10.81 10.94 -21.88
N ASP A 78 -9.56 10.57 -21.60
CA ASP A 78 -8.37 10.95 -22.38
C ASP A 78 -7.30 9.84 -22.33
N PRO A 79 -7.58 8.65 -22.93
CA PRO A 79 -6.59 7.57 -23.01
C PRO A 79 -5.35 7.97 -23.83
N GLY A 80 -5.48 8.98 -24.69
CA GLY A 80 -4.37 9.54 -25.46
C GLY A 80 -3.28 10.13 -24.55
N TYR A 81 -3.67 10.80 -23.46
CA TYR A 81 -2.71 11.29 -22.48
C TYR A 81 -1.94 10.16 -21.77
N LEU A 82 -2.60 9.04 -21.45
CA LEU A 82 -1.92 7.88 -20.85
C LEU A 82 -0.88 7.30 -21.82
N ARG A 83 -1.23 7.20 -23.11
CA ARG A 83 -0.31 6.70 -24.14
C ARG A 83 0.84 7.68 -24.39
N TRP A 84 0.58 8.98 -24.37
CA TRP A 84 1.62 10.00 -24.45
C TRP A 84 2.57 9.89 -23.25
N LEU A 85 2.06 9.78 -22.02
CA LEU A 85 2.87 9.57 -20.83
C LEU A 85 3.75 8.34 -20.94
N PHE A 86 3.19 7.23 -21.43
CA PHE A 86 3.92 5.97 -21.57
C PHE A 86 5.13 6.09 -22.52
N ASN A 87 4.96 6.84 -23.62
CA ASN A 87 5.98 6.98 -24.67
C ASN A 87 6.99 8.10 -24.42
N ASN A 88 6.66 9.12 -23.61
CA ASN A 88 7.46 10.35 -23.50
C ASN A 88 8.14 10.53 -22.14
N LEU A 89 7.83 9.69 -21.13
CA LEU A 89 8.53 9.75 -19.84
C LEU A 89 9.79 8.88 -19.84
N ASP A 90 10.95 9.52 -19.87
CA ASP A 90 12.25 8.85 -19.78
C ASP A 90 12.44 8.10 -18.46
N ARG A 91 11.95 8.68 -17.36
CA ARG A 91 12.02 8.09 -16.01
C ARG A 91 10.62 7.92 -15.46
N MET A 92 10.23 6.68 -15.25
CA MET A 92 8.91 6.29 -14.79
C MET A 92 9.05 5.40 -13.55
N SER A 93 8.28 5.69 -12.50
CA SER A 93 8.24 4.80 -11.34
C SER A 93 7.63 3.44 -11.74
N PRO A 94 7.98 2.34 -11.06
CA PRO A 94 7.38 1.03 -11.31
C PRO A 94 5.84 1.05 -11.22
N GLU A 95 5.28 1.81 -10.27
CA GLU A 95 3.83 1.97 -10.06
C GLU A 95 3.19 2.67 -11.24
N LEU A 96 3.77 3.78 -11.71
CA LEU A 96 3.25 4.50 -12.86
C LEU A 96 3.29 3.61 -14.11
N ARG A 97 4.38 2.87 -14.32
CA ARG A 97 4.49 1.95 -15.45
C ARG A 97 3.44 0.84 -15.40
N LEU A 98 3.27 0.21 -14.25
CA LEU A 98 2.24 -0.81 -14.04
C LEU A 98 0.84 -0.24 -14.30
N THR A 99 0.60 0.97 -13.81
CA THR A 99 -0.71 1.64 -13.96
C THR A 99 -1.02 1.95 -15.41
N LEU A 100 -0.07 2.51 -16.16
CA LEU A 100 -0.26 2.82 -17.58
C LEU A 100 -0.48 1.53 -18.39
N LYS A 101 0.33 0.49 -18.17
CA LYS A 101 0.15 -0.83 -18.79
C LYS A 101 -1.24 -1.40 -18.55
N HIS A 102 -1.69 -1.37 -17.30
CA HIS A 102 -3.02 -1.85 -16.92
C HIS A 102 -4.14 -1.16 -17.70
N TYR A 103 -4.15 0.18 -17.77
CA TYR A 103 -5.20 0.93 -18.46
C TYR A 103 -5.05 0.94 -19.99
N LEU A 104 -3.83 0.75 -20.52
CA LEU A 104 -3.57 0.71 -21.96
C LEU A 104 -3.72 -0.70 -22.56
N GLY A 105 -3.84 -1.74 -21.72
CA GLY A 105 -3.95 -3.15 -22.14
C GLY A 105 -2.62 -3.79 -22.55
N GLU A 106 -1.49 -3.34 -21.97
CA GLU A 106 -0.10 -3.73 -22.31
C GLU A 106 0.68 -4.39 -21.16
#